data_AF-A0A2U1N0U3-F1
#
_entry.id   AF-A0A2U1N0U3-F1
#
_cell.length_a   1.000
_cell.length_b   1.000
_cell.length_c   1.000
_cell.angle_alpha   90.00
_cell.angle_beta   90.00
_cell.angle_gamma   90.00
#
_symmetry.space_group_name_H-M   'P 1'
#
loop_
_entity.id
_entity.type
_entity.pdbx_description
1 polymer ?
#
loop_
_entity_poly.entity_id
_entity_poly.type
_entity_poly.pdbx_seq_one_letter_code
_entity_poly.pdbx_strand_id
1 'polypeptide(L)'
;MAGDGFIVPLDSLSQPALLTKKTAVSRSWVSVDHNGNSTVLDLDKYGIMKRVEIHARDLRILDPLLSYPSAILGREKAIVLNLEHIKAIITSEEVLLRDPLDDNVIPIVEELQRRLPPVNVYTGQGDDEEGTGVQTDAQTNESNGMEDYRRQGGIQQLLIAEQEARQIVNAARTAKMNRLKQAKDEAEEEVAKYREQMENEYQKTISESTGFSGTNVKRLDDETATKIDQLKKQAGKVSPEVIKLLMTQVTVVKV
;
A
#
# COMPACT_ATOMS: atom_id res chain seq x y z
N MET A 1 -44.79 7.11 -30.39
CA MET A 1 -43.85 6.27 -31.15
C MET A 1 -43.07 7.19 -32.06
N ALA A 2 -41.78 7.40 -31.76
CA ALA A 2 -40.70 7.83 -32.65
C ALA A 2 -39.56 8.28 -31.71
N GLY A 3 -38.61 7.38 -31.47
CA GLY A 3 -37.39 7.67 -30.75
C GLY A 3 -36.33 8.12 -31.75
N ASP A 4 -35.74 9.28 -31.50
CA ASP A 4 -34.53 9.72 -32.22
C ASP A 4 -33.32 9.06 -31.59
N GLY A 5 -32.65 8.24 -32.40
CA GLY A 5 -31.40 7.59 -32.07
C GLY A 5 -30.25 8.58 -32.18
N PHE A 6 -29.56 8.80 -31.07
CA PHE A 6 -28.22 9.39 -31.07
C PHE A 6 -27.19 8.26 -31.08
N ILE A 7 -26.47 8.15 -32.19
CA ILE A 7 -25.35 7.24 -32.39
C ILE A 7 -24.17 7.78 -31.59
N VAL A 8 -23.66 7.00 -30.63
CA VAL A 8 -22.42 7.28 -29.91
C VAL A 8 -21.25 6.64 -30.68
N PRO A 9 -20.17 7.37 -30.99
CA PRO A 9 -18.98 6.78 -31.58
C PRO A 9 -18.30 5.85 -30.58
N LEU A 10 -18.11 4.60 -30.96
CA LEU A 10 -17.32 3.62 -30.24
C LEU A 10 -15.89 3.71 -30.77
N ASP A 11 -15.02 4.45 -30.09
CA ASP A 11 -13.58 4.31 -30.28
C ASP A 11 -12.85 4.21 -28.94
N SER A 12 -11.91 3.26 -28.94
CA SER A 12 -11.12 2.76 -27.83
C SER A 12 -10.34 3.86 -27.12
N LEU A 13 -10.15 3.72 -25.81
CA LEU A 13 -8.86 3.83 -25.11
C LEU A 13 -9.03 3.50 -23.62
N SER A 14 -8.35 2.43 -23.19
CA SER A 14 -7.79 2.20 -21.85
C SER A 14 -8.44 2.91 -20.65
N GLN A 15 -9.22 2.16 -19.88
CA GLN A 15 -9.59 2.53 -18.51
C GLN A 15 -8.33 2.74 -17.66
N PRO A 16 -8.11 3.92 -17.03
CA PRO A 16 -7.26 3.99 -15.86
C PRO A 16 -8.04 3.33 -14.71
N ALA A 17 -7.55 2.18 -14.26
CA ALA A 17 -8.08 1.52 -13.07
C ALA A 17 -8.09 2.52 -11.90
N LEU A 18 -9.28 2.74 -11.32
CA LEU A 18 -9.44 3.44 -10.05
C LEU A 18 -8.56 2.78 -8.99
N LEU A 19 -7.43 3.40 -8.66
CA LEU A 19 -6.64 3.06 -7.49
C LEU A 19 -7.34 3.67 -6.28
N THR A 20 -8.36 2.97 -5.79
CA THR A 20 -8.84 3.17 -4.42
C THR A 20 -7.66 2.96 -3.49
N LYS A 21 -7.34 3.98 -2.70
CA LYS A 21 -6.29 3.98 -1.68
C LYS A 21 -6.58 2.91 -0.62
N LYS A 22 -6.20 1.67 -0.91
CA LYS A 22 -6.17 0.59 0.07
C LYS A 22 -4.91 0.80 0.88
N THR A 23 -5.07 0.89 2.21
CA THR A 23 -4.01 0.69 3.19
C THR A 23 -3.07 -0.38 2.67
N ALA A 24 -1.87 0.02 2.24
CA ALA A 24 -0.85 -0.90 1.79
C ALA A 24 -0.35 -1.64 3.05
N VAL A 25 -1.11 -2.64 3.47
CA VAL A 25 -0.59 -3.75 4.27
C VAL A 25 0.54 -4.30 3.40
N SER A 26 1.78 -3.98 3.78
CA SER A 26 2.96 -4.46 3.07
C SER A 26 2.79 -5.95 2.80
N ARG A 27 2.69 -6.31 1.53
CA ARG A 27 2.68 -7.71 1.07
C ARG A 27 4.11 -8.10 0.72
N SER A 28 5.06 -7.65 1.53
CA SER A 28 6.48 -7.88 1.29
C SER A 28 6.81 -9.27 1.81
N TRP A 29 7.30 -10.11 0.89
CA TRP A 29 7.84 -11.42 1.19
C TRP A 29 9.32 -11.40 0.89
N VAL A 30 10.10 -12.22 1.59
CA VAL A 30 11.43 -12.62 1.15
C VAL A 30 11.40 -14.11 0.85
N SER A 31 11.84 -14.45 -0.35
CA SER A 31 12.16 -15.83 -0.69
C SER A 31 13.61 -16.09 -0.39
N VAL A 32 13.90 -17.22 0.27
CA VAL A 32 15.24 -17.78 0.41
C VAL A 32 15.25 -19.12 -0.32
N ASP A 33 16.06 -19.22 -1.37
CA ASP A 33 16.20 -20.46 -2.13
C ASP A 33 17.06 -21.50 -1.39
N HIS A 34 17.10 -22.73 -1.90
CA HIS A 34 17.93 -23.81 -1.35
C HIS A 34 19.45 -23.54 -1.38
N ASN A 35 19.90 -22.52 -2.11
CA ASN A 35 21.30 -22.08 -2.16
C ASN A 35 21.61 -20.95 -1.16
N GLY A 36 20.61 -20.50 -0.40
CA GLY A 36 20.76 -19.39 0.54
C GLY A 36 20.71 -18.01 -0.10
N ASN A 37 20.31 -17.86 -1.37
CA ASN A 37 20.08 -16.53 -1.95
C ASN A 37 18.71 -16.01 -1.52
N SER A 38 18.69 -14.80 -0.97
CA SER A 38 17.44 -14.12 -0.63
C SER A 38 17.02 -13.11 -1.69
N THR A 39 15.76 -13.16 -2.10
CA THR A 39 15.15 -12.17 -3.00
C THR A 39 13.89 -11.61 -2.37
N VAL A 40 13.75 -10.28 -2.32
CA VAL A 40 12.53 -9.63 -1.86
C VAL A 40 11.50 -9.68 -2.99
N LEU A 41 10.30 -10.14 -2.67
CA LEU A 41 9.19 -10.33 -3.59
C LEU A 41 8.00 -9.48 -3.16
N ASP A 42 7.41 -8.75 -4.12
CA ASP A 42 6.13 -8.08 -3.94
C ASP A 42 5.03 -8.95 -4.57
N LEU A 43 4.62 -9.97 -3.82
CA LEU A 43 3.61 -10.93 -4.26
C LEU A 43 2.29 -10.71 -3.51
N ASP A 44 1.24 -10.62 -4.30
CA ASP A 44 -0.11 -10.52 -3.78
C ASP A 44 -0.65 -11.90 -3.32
N LYS A 45 -1.82 -11.91 -2.66
CA LYS A 45 -2.44 -13.15 -2.14
C LYS A 45 -2.54 -14.24 -3.22
N TYR A 46 -2.96 -13.87 -4.42
CA TYR A 46 -3.16 -14.83 -5.51
C TYR A 46 -1.83 -15.30 -6.11
N GLY A 47 -0.83 -14.41 -6.18
CA GLY A 47 0.54 -14.72 -6.57
C GLY A 47 1.16 -15.80 -5.68
N ILE A 48 1.06 -15.65 -4.35
CA ILE A 48 1.53 -16.65 -3.39
C ILE A 48 0.76 -17.96 -3.52
N MET A 49 -0.57 -17.91 -3.60
CA MET A 49 -1.40 -19.12 -3.76
C MET A 49 -1.05 -19.91 -5.01
N LYS A 50 -0.81 -19.23 -6.14
CA LYS A 50 -0.47 -19.87 -7.41
C LYS A 50 0.96 -20.42 -7.41
N ARG A 51 1.90 -19.72 -6.78
CA ARG A 51 3.31 -20.11 -6.73
C ARG A 51 3.56 -21.34 -5.84
N VAL A 52 2.90 -21.40 -4.68
CA VAL A 52 3.11 -22.45 -3.68
C VAL A 52 2.01 -23.52 -3.70
N GLU A 53 0.99 -23.36 -4.55
CA GLU A 53 -0.13 -24.29 -4.68
C GLU A 53 -0.88 -24.57 -3.36
N ILE A 54 -1.08 -23.53 -2.53
CA ILE A 54 -1.83 -23.63 -1.26
C ILE A 54 -3.22 -23.02 -1.35
N HIS A 55 -4.15 -23.55 -0.56
CA HIS A 55 -5.52 -23.08 -0.55
C HIS A 55 -5.64 -21.72 0.14
N ALA A 56 -6.62 -20.90 -0.28
CA ALA A 56 -6.87 -19.58 0.31
C ALA A 56 -7.12 -19.63 1.83
N ARG A 57 -7.64 -20.76 2.34
CA ARG A 57 -7.90 -20.97 3.77
C ARG A 57 -6.60 -20.99 4.58
N ASP A 58 -5.56 -21.58 4.01
CA ASP A 58 -4.29 -21.81 4.70
C ASP A 58 -3.48 -20.53 4.69
N LEU A 59 -3.49 -19.80 3.58
CA LEU A 59 -2.83 -18.50 3.50
C LEU A 59 -3.45 -17.46 4.47
N ARG A 60 -4.74 -17.57 4.80
CA ARG A 60 -5.41 -16.64 5.72
C ARG A 60 -4.85 -16.67 7.15
N ILE A 61 -4.22 -17.76 7.57
CA ILE A 61 -3.63 -17.82 8.92
C ILE A 61 -2.42 -16.88 9.06
N LEU A 62 -1.86 -16.44 7.92
CA LEU A 62 -0.74 -15.51 7.86
C LEU A 62 -1.22 -14.07 7.63
N ASP A 63 -2.53 -13.80 7.55
CA ASP A 63 -3.07 -12.45 7.33
C ASP A 63 -2.86 -11.60 8.61
N PRO A 64 -2.21 -10.41 8.55
CA PRO A 64 -1.85 -9.66 9.74
C PRO A 64 -3.06 -8.92 10.30
N LEU A 65 -4.14 -8.80 9.52
CA LEU A 65 -5.41 -8.23 9.95
C LEU A 65 -6.27 -9.25 10.69
N LEU A 66 -5.86 -10.52 10.72
CA LEU A 66 -6.59 -11.60 11.38
C LEU A 66 -5.72 -12.18 12.49
N SER A 67 -6.28 -12.27 13.70
CA SER A 67 -5.61 -12.95 14.81
C SER A 67 -5.90 -14.44 14.74
N TYR A 68 -4.86 -15.24 14.54
CA TYR A 68 -4.91 -16.70 14.61
C TYR A 68 -3.88 -17.21 15.61
N PRO A 69 -4.18 -18.25 16.40
CA PRO A 69 -3.21 -18.87 17.29
C PRO A 69 -2.05 -19.47 16.50
N SER A 70 -0.92 -19.72 17.17
CA SER A 70 0.22 -20.36 16.55
C SER A 70 -0.16 -21.73 15.96
N ALA A 71 0.15 -21.95 14.69
CA ALA A 71 -0.25 -23.12 13.93
C ALA A 71 0.80 -23.51 12.90
N ILE A 72 0.97 -24.82 12.71
CA ILE A 72 1.78 -25.42 11.65
C ILE A 72 0.85 -26.28 10.82
N LEU A 73 0.65 -25.94 9.55
CA LEU A 73 -0.20 -26.68 8.64
C LEU A 73 0.65 -27.42 7.62
N GLY A 74 0.63 -28.75 7.67
CA GLY A 74 1.16 -29.58 6.59
C GLY A 74 0.21 -29.62 5.40
N ARG A 75 0.75 -29.39 4.20
CA ARG A 75 0.09 -29.56 2.91
C ARG A 75 0.99 -30.43 2.02
N GLU A 76 0.43 -30.89 0.90
CA GLU A 76 1.12 -31.83 0.01
C GLU A 76 2.46 -31.29 -0.51
N LYS A 77 2.54 -30.00 -0.85
CA LYS A 77 3.74 -29.35 -1.40
C LYS A 77 4.30 -28.22 -0.54
N ALA A 78 3.73 -28.00 0.64
CA ALA A 78 4.10 -26.85 1.46
C ALA A 78 3.83 -27.07 2.96
N ILE A 79 4.62 -26.40 3.80
CA ILE A 79 4.35 -26.27 5.23
C ILE A 79 4.08 -24.80 5.51
N VAL A 80 2.90 -24.48 6.03
CA VAL A 80 2.51 -23.11 6.38
C VAL A 80 2.71 -22.90 7.88
N LEU A 81 3.50 -21.91 8.26
CA LEU A 81 3.90 -21.61 9.62
C LEU A 81 3.34 -20.27 10.08
N ASN A 82 2.47 -20.31 11.08
CA ASN A 82 2.05 -19.15 11.86
C ASN A 82 2.61 -19.32 13.28
N LEU A 83 3.71 -18.66 13.61
CA LEU A 83 4.28 -18.60 14.96
C LEU A 83 4.30 -17.16 15.43
N GLU A 84 4.51 -16.91 16.72
CA GLU A 84 4.44 -15.57 17.33
C GLU A 84 5.17 -14.49 16.51
N HIS A 85 6.43 -14.75 16.17
CA HIS A 85 7.29 -13.81 15.43
C HIS A 85 7.59 -14.22 13.99
N ILE A 86 7.07 -15.36 13.54
CA ILE A 86 7.46 -15.96 12.26
C ILE A 86 6.21 -16.36 11.49
N LYS A 87 6.03 -15.74 10.31
CA LYS A 87 5.04 -16.15 9.32
C LYS A 87 5.77 -16.63 8.09
N ALA A 88 5.67 -17.91 7.77
CA ALA A 88 6.43 -18.49 6.67
C ALA A 88 5.66 -19.57 5.91
N ILE A 89 6.08 -19.79 4.66
CA ILE A 89 5.67 -20.92 3.85
C ILE A 89 6.93 -21.62 3.36
N ILE A 90 7.09 -22.88 3.72
CA ILE A 90 8.24 -23.70 3.35
C ILE A 90 7.82 -24.63 2.22
N THR A 91 8.59 -24.63 1.13
CA THR A 91 8.45 -25.56 0.00
C THR A 91 9.73 -26.38 -0.16
N SER A 92 9.79 -27.26 -1.16
CA SER A 92 11.02 -27.96 -1.51
C SER A 92 12.10 -27.03 -2.11
N GLU A 93 11.67 -25.94 -2.76
CA GLU A 93 12.57 -25.09 -3.54
C GLU A 93 13.02 -23.84 -2.79
N GLU A 94 12.14 -23.28 -1.97
CA GLU A 94 12.32 -22.01 -1.29
C GLU A 94 11.51 -21.90 0.00
N VAL A 95 11.98 -21.02 0.88
CA VAL A 95 11.26 -20.56 2.07
C VAL A 95 10.80 -19.14 1.85
N LEU A 96 9.49 -18.90 1.92
CA LEU A 96 8.89 -17.58 1.87
C LEU A 96 8.63 -17.09 3.28
N LEU A 97 9.34 -16.05 3.72
CA LEU A 97 9.06 -15.36 4.98
C LEU A 97 8.35 -14.04 4.70
N ARG A 98 7.45 -13.70 5.60
CA ARG A 98 6.72 -12.44 5.53
C ARG A 98 7.45 -11.34 6.28
N ASP A 99 7.20 -10.09 5.88
CA ASP A 99 7.62 -8.89 6.59
C ASP A 99 9.16 -8.87 6.79
N PRO A 100 9.96 -8.88 5.70
CA PRO A 100 11.42 -9.03 5.77
C PRO A 100 12.15 -7.89 6.49
N LEU A 101 11.46 -6.81 6.84
CA LEU A 101 12.00 -5.67 7.60
C LEU A 101 11.70 -5.76 9.10
N ASP A 102 11.01 -6.80 9.56
CA ASP A 102 10.75 -7.04 10.98
C ASP A 102 12.02 -7.52 11.69
N ASP A 103 12.32 -6.92 12.85
CA ASP A 103 13.50 -7.22 13.67
C ASP A 103 13.62 -8.69 14.07
N ASN A 104 12.49 -9.41 14.14
CA ASN A 104 12.48 -10.84 14.46
C ASN A 104 12.71 -11.72 13.22
N VAL A 105 12.40 -11.21 12.02
CA VAL A 105 12.53 -11.95 10.75
C VAL A 105 13.94 -11.83 10.20
N ILE A 106 14.59 -10.66 10.34
CA ILE A 106 15.95 -10.41 9.83
C ILE A 106 16.96 -11.48 10.29
N PRO A 107 17.07 -11.83 11.59
CA PRO A 107 18.03 -12.84 12.05
C PRO A 107 17.76 -14.22 11.46
N ILE A 108 16.49 -14.54 11.16
CA ILE A 108 16.10 -15.83 10.60
C ILE A 108 16.52 -15.91 9.13
N VAL A 109 16.34 -14.83 8.37
CA VAL A 109 16.80 -14.76 6.98
C VAL A 109 18.31 -14.94 6.94
N GLU A 110 19.07 -14.22 7.78
CA GLU A 110 20.53 -14.37 7.87
C GLU A 110 20.95 -15.79 8.29
N GLU A 111 20.22 -16.41 9.23
CA GLU A 111 20.46 -17.79 9.66
C GLU A 111 20.22 -18.79 8.52
N LEU A 112 19.16 -18.62 7.74
CA LEU A 112 18.84 -19.47 6.58
C LEU A 112 19.91 -19.32 5.50
N GLN A 113 20.30 -18.09 5.16
CA GLN A 113 21.38 -17.81 4.21
C GLN A 113 22.70 -18.46 4.64
N ARG A 114 23.01 -18.44 5.94
CA ARG A 114 24.26 -19.00 6.47
C ARG A 114 24.26 -20.53 6.53
N ARG A 115 23.12 -21.15 6.82
CA ARG A 115 23.01 -22.61 6.98
C ARG A 115 22.77 -23.35 5.67
N LEU A 116 22.17 -22.69 4.68
CA LEU A 116 21.96 -23.29 3.38
C LEU A 116 23.29 -23.29 2.61
N PRO A 117 23.63 -24.39 1.92
CA PRO A 117 24.91 -24.51 1.25
C PRO A 117 25.01 -23.43 0.15
N PRO A 118 26.02 -22.53 0.20
CA PRO A 118 26.26 -21.64 -0.92
C PRO A 118 26.58 -22.50 -2.14
N VAL A 119 26.20 -22.03 -3.34
CA VAL A 119 26.63 -22.64 -4.62
C VAL A 119 28.16 -22.72 -4.61
N ASN A 120 28.69 -23.85 -4.17
CA ASN A 120 30.09 -24.15 -4.30
C ASN A 120 30.22 -24.68 -5.73
N VAL A 121 30.68 -23.80 -6.63
CA VAL A 121 31.23 -24.20 -7.92
C VAL A 121 32.43 -25.08 -7.61
N TYR A 122 32.20 -26.37 -7.43
CA TYR A 122 33.26 -27.36 -7.54
C TYR A 122 33.67 -27.38 -9.02
N THR A 123 34.63 -26.52 -9.37
CA THR A 123 35.61 -26.90 -10.38
C THR A 123 36.24 -28.18 -9.88
N GLY A 124 35.81 -29.31 -10.44
CA GLY A 124 36.49 -30.57 -10.27
C GLY A 124 37.90 -30.45 -10.85
N GLN A 125 38.90 -30.74 -10.04
CA GLN A 125 40.18 -31.25 -10.51
C GLN A 125 40.50 -32.39 -9.55
N GLY A 126 40.31 -33.61 -10.04
CA GLY A 126 40.68 -34.82 -9.33
C GLY A 126 42.18 -34.88 -9.09
N ASP A 127 42.50 -35.57 -8.01
CA ASP A 127 43.67 -36.41 -7.76
C ASP A 127 44.60 -36.60 -8.98
N ASP A 128 45.86 -36.21 -8.82
CA ASP A 128 47.01 -37.02 -9.23
C ASP A 128 48.22 -36.57 -8.38
N GLU A 129 48.60 -37.44 -7.43
CA GLU A 129 49.92 -37.44 -6.81
C GLU A 129 50.95 -37.90 -7.86
N GLU A 130 51.97 -37.09 -8.15
CA GLU A 130 53.27 -37.63 -8.53
C GLU A 130 54.38 -36.65 -8.14
N GLY A 131 55.29 -37.13 -7.30
CA GLY A 131 56.39 -36.36 -6.75
C GLY A 131 57.48 -36.09 -7.77
N THR A 132 58.08 -34.90 -7.68
CA THR A 132 59.50 -34.71 -8.01
C THR A 132 60.08 -33.69 -7.04
N GLY A 133 60.99 -34.16 -6.20
CA GLY A 133 61.75 -33.32 -5.30
C GLY A 133 62.78 -32.51 -6.07
N VAL A 134 62.88 -31.22 -5.74
CA VAL A 134 64.11 -30.45 -5.92
C VAL A 134 64.30 -29.63 -4.65
N GLN A 135 65.25 -30.06 -3.84
CA GLN A 135 65.86 -29.27 -2.78
C GLN A 135 66.84 -28.30 -3.42
N THR A 136 66.78 -27.02 -3.04
CA THR A 136 67.97 -26.17 -3.00
C THR A 136 67.85 -25.25 -1.79
N ASP A 137 68.61 -25.57 -0.76
CA ASP A 137 68.93 -24.66 0.34
C ASP A 137 69.90 -23.58 -0.15
N ALA A 138 69.60 -22.32 0.14
CA ALA A 138 70.60 -21.28 0.32
C ALA A 138 70.00 -20.10 1.10
N GLN A 139 70.32 -20.04 2.40
CA GLN A 139 70.20 -18.83 3.21
C GLN A 139 71.15 -17.74 2.69
N THR A 140 70.64 -16.53 2.47
CA THR A 140 71.36 -15.29 2.83
C THR A 140 70.34 -14.16 3.05
N ASN A 141 70.10 -13.92 4.32
CA ASN A 141 69.47 -12.78 4.95
C ASN A 141 70.32 -11.51 4.74
N GLU A 142 69.95 -10.55 3.86
CA GLU A 142 70.33 -9.10 3.90
C GLU A 142 69.48 -8.29 2.90
N SER A 143 68.42 -7.59 3.33
CA SER A 143 67.88 -6.32 2.74
C SER A 143 66.52 -5.92 3.36
N ASN A 144 66.48 -5.59 4.66
CA ASN A 144 65.28 -5.10 5.34
C ASN A 144 65.07 -3.57 5.19
N GLY A 145 65.48 -2.96 4.06
CA GLY A 145 65.46 -1.50 3.86
C GLY A 145 64.47 -1.00 2.81
N MET A 146 63.87 -1.88 2.01
CA MET A 146 62.95 -1.51 0.91
C MET A 146 61.46 -1.71 1.27
N GLU A 147 61.16 -2.47 2.33
CA GLU A 147 59.78 -2.73 2.77
C GLU A 147 59.19 -1.58 3.59
N ASP A 148 60.00 -0.88 4.38
CA ASP A 148 59.52 0.20 5.26
C ASP A 148 59.07 1.45 4.49
N TYR A 149 59.70 1.75 3.35
CA TYR A 149 59.24 2.84 2.47
C TYR A 149 57.92 2.53 1.75
N ARG A 150 57.65 1.26 1.43
CA ARG A 150 56.34 0.81 0.91
C ARG A 150 55.27 0.78 2.00
N ARG A 151 55.63 0.43 3.24
CA ARG A 151 54.71 0.49 4.39
C ARG A 151 54.32 1.92 4.74
N GLN A 152 55.24 2.88 4.72
CA GLN A 152 54.93 4.30 4.98
C GLN A 152 54.03 4.92 3.90
N GLY A 153 54.28 4.63 2.62
CA GLY A 153 53.40 5.09 1.53
C GLY A 153 52.03 4.41 1.51
N GLY A 154 51.96 3.12 1.86
CA GLY A 154 50.72 2.35 1.90
C GLY A 154 49.74 2.85 2.97
N ILE A 155 50.23 3.23 4.15
CA ILE A 155 49.37 3.76 5.23
C ILE A 155 48.68 5.05 4.80
N GLN A 156 49.40 5.96 4.15
CA GLN A 156 48.82 7.22 3.68
C GLN A 156 47.77 6.99 2.59
N GLN A 157 48.00 6.03 1.70
CA GLN A 157 47.02 5.64 0.69
C GLN A 157 45.76 5.01 1.31
N LEU A 158 45.91 4.18 2.33
CA LEU A 158 44.78 3.60 3.08
C LEU A 158 43.96 4.69 3.79
N LEU A 159 44.61 5.70 4.36
CA LEU A 159 43.93 6.81 5.02
C LEU A 159 43.10 7.64 4.03
N ILE A 160 43.63 7.91 2.84
CA ILE A 160 42.89 8.62 1.77
C ILE A 160 41.70 7.77 1.31
N ALA A 161 41.92 6.48 1.04
CA ALA A 161 40.86 5.55 0.64
C ALA A 161 39.77 5.43 1.71
N GLU A 162 40.12 5.43 3.00
CA GLU A 162 39.17 5.43 4.12
C GLU A 162 38.31 6.70 4.13
N GLN A 163 38.93 7.86 3.91
CA GLN A 163 38.21 9.13 3.85
C GLN A 163 37.26 9.19 2.64
N GLU A 164 37.71 8.75 1.47
CA GLU A 164 36.89 8.69 0.25
C GLU A 164 35.71 7.72 0.43
N ALA A 165 35.95 6.52 0.96
CA ALA A 165 34.89 5.55 1.25
C ALA A 165 33.85 6.12 2.21
N ARG A 166 34.28 6.81 3.29
CA ARG A 166 33.38 7.49 4.22
C ARG A 166 32.54 8.57 3.53
N GLN A 167 33.14 9.36 2.64
CA GLN A 167 32.42 10.38 1.88
C GLN A 167 31.39 9.76 0.94
N ILE A 168 31.73 8.68 0.24
CA ILE A 168 30.80 7.96 -0.66
C ILE A 168 29.59 7.45 0.14
N VAL A 169 29.82 6.83 1.29
CA VAL A 169 28.73 6.32 2.14
C VAL A 169 27.87 7.46 2.68
N ASN A 170 28.47 8.57 3.13
CA ASN A 170 27.73 9.71 3.65
C ASN A 170 26.93 10.42 2.54
N ALA A 171 27.50 10.57 1.35
CA ALA A 171 26.80 11.11 0.18
C ALA A 171 25.63 10.20 -0.22
N ALA A 172 25.82 8.88 -0.25
CA ALA A 172 24.76 7.92 -0.54
C ALA A 172 23.63 7.96 0.50
N ARG A 173 23.97 8.03 1.80
CA ARG A 173 22.98 8.17 2.88
C ARG A 173 22.18 9.47 2.75
N THR A 174 22.87 10.58 2.44
CA THR A 174 22.25 11.89 2.25
C THR A 174 21.34 11.90 1.02
N ALA A 175 21.79 11.33 -0.11
CA ALA A 175 20.99 11.20 -1.32
C ALA A 175 19.73 10.34 -1.09
N LYS A 176 19.85 9.24 -0.33
CA LYS A 176 18.70 8.42 0.07
C LYS A 176 17.71 9.22 0.92
N MET A 177 18.20 9.93 1.93
CA MET A 177 17.35 10.76 2.79
C MET A 177 16.64 11.87 2.01
N ASN A 178 17.34 12.52 1.08
CA ASN A 178 16.77 13.56 0.22
C ASN A 178 15.70 12.99 -0.72
N ARG A 179 15.92 11.83 -1.33
CA ARG A 179 14.90 11.15 -2.16
C ARG A 179 13.66 10.77 -1.35
N LEU A 180 13.85 10.29 -0.12
CA LEU A 180 12.73 9.95 0.76
C LEU A 180 11.92 11.20 1.14
N LYS A 181 12.62 12.30 1.46
CA LYS A 181 11.98 13.58 1.75
C LYS A 181 11.21 14.10 0.53
N GLN A 182 11.83 14.10 -0.65
CA GLN A 182 11.19 14.52 -1.89
C GLN A 182 9.93 13.70 -2.18
N ALA A 183 10.00 12.37 -2.09
CA ALA A 183 8.85 11.50 -2.30
C ALA A 183 7.71 11.78 -1.30
N LYS A 184 8.05 12.12 -0.05
CA LYS A 184 7.06 12.52 0.96
C LYS A 184 6.42 13.86 0.62
N ASP A 185 7.24 14.86 0.30
CA ASP A 185 6.77 16.22 0.00
C ASP A 185 5.87 16.22 -1.26
N GLU A 186 6.25 15.48 -2.32
CA GLU A 186 5.45 15.30 -3.54
C GLU A 186 4.12 14.58 -3.26
N ALA A 187 4.13 13.51 -2.44
CA ALA A 187 2.90 12.81 -2.06
C ALA A 187 1.97 13.69 -1.20
N GLU A 188 2.52 14.53 -0.32
CA GLU A 188 1.73 15.49 0.46
C GLU A 188 1.11 16.57 -0.44
N GLU A 189 1.83 17.04 -1.46
CA GLU A 189 1.31 17.99 -2.44
C GLU A 189 0.16 17.40 -3.28
N GLU A 190 0.29 16.15 -3.75
CA GLU A 190 -0.79 15.48 -4.48
C GLU A 190 -2.03 15.26 -3.61
N VAL A 191 -1.84 14.87 -2.34
CA VAL A 191 -2.95 14.72 -1.40
C VAL A 191 -3.61 16.06 -1.10
N ALA A 192 -2.84 17.14 -1.00
CA ALA A 192 -3.38 18.49 -0.80
C ALA A 192 -4.22 18.95 -2.00
N LYS A 193 -3.71 18.78 -3.23
CA LYS A 193 -4.45 19.07 -4.47
C LYS A 193 -5.76 18.29 -4.55
N TYR A 194 -5.72 17.00 -4.22
CA TYR A 194 -6.92 16.17 -4.22
C TYR A 194 -7.94 16.64 -3.17
N ARG A 195 -7.49 16.99 -1.96
CA ARG A 195 -8.36 17.54 -0.92
C ARG A 195 -9.02 18.85 -1.35
N GLU A 196 -8.25 19.74 -1.97
CA GLU A 196 -8.77 21.00 -2.49
C GLU A 196 -9.81 20.78 -3.60
N GLN A 197 -9.55 19.87 -4.53
CA GLN A 197 -10.53 19.51 -5.57
C GLN A 197 -11.82 18.95 -4.98
N MET A 198 -11.71 17.99 -4.05
CA MET A 198 -12.87 17.40 -3.39
C MET A 198 -13.66 18.42 -2.57
N GLU A 199 -12.99 19.33 -1.87
CA GLU A 199 -13.63 20.40 -1.11
C GLU A 199 -14.36 21.39 -2.03
N ASN A 200 -13.75 21.75 -3.16
CA ASN A 200 -14.38 22.62 -4.16
C ASN A 200 -15.63 21.96 -4.78
N GLU A 201 -15.56 20.68 -5.15
CA GLU A 201 -16.72 19.92 -5.64
C GLU A 201 -17.81 19.79 -4.58
N TYR A 202 -17.43 19.58 -3.33
CA TYR A 202 -18.35 19.50 -2.20
C TYR A 202 -19.05 20.84 -1.97
N GLN A 203 -18.32 21.96 -1.93
CA GLN A 203 -18.90 23.29 -1.80
C GLN A 203 -19.84 23.63 -2.96
N LYS A 204 -19.47 23.27 -4.19
CA LYS A 204 -20.35 23.44 -5.36
C LYS A 204 -21.65 22.64 -5.17
N THR A 205 -21.55 21.36 -4.82
CA THR A 205 -22.71 20.49 -4.57
C THR A 205 -23.58 21.01 -3.43
N ILE A 206 -22.96 21.51 -2.35
CA ILE A 206 -23.69 22.17 -1.27
C ILE A 206 -24.43 23.38 -1.81
N SER A 207 -23.77 24.30 -2.52
CA SER A 207 -24.43 25.51 -3.01
C SER A 207 -25.61 25.21 -3.95
N GLU A 208 -25.47 24.20 -4.81
CA GLU A 208 -26.52 23.75 -5.72
C GLU A 208 -27.67 23.05 -4.97
N SER A 209 -27.37 22.18 -4.00
CA SER A 209 -28.38 21.43 -3.24
C SER A 209 -29.05 22.23 -2.12
N THR A 210 -28.30 23.01 -1.35
CA THR A 210 -28.81 23.86 -0.25
C THR A 210 -29.41 25.18 -0.74
N GLY A 211 -29.04 25.66 -1.93
CA GLY A 211 -29.72 26.77 -2.61
C GLY A 211 -31.19 26.46 -2.95
N PHE A 212 -31.54 25.18 -3.08
CA PHE A 212 -32.91 24.74 -3.38
C PHE A 212 -33.83 24.83 -2.15
N SER A 213 -33.32 24.65 -0.92
CA SER A 213 -34.17 24.66 0.27
C SER A 213 -34.72 26.07 0.56
N GLY A 214 -33.88 27.10 0.47
CA GLY A 214 -34.30 28.49 0.73
C GLY A 214 -35.22 29.06 -0.35
N THR A 215 -35.04 28.65 -1.61
CA THR A 215 -35.88 29.08 -2.74
C THR A 215 -37.26 28.41 -2.70
N ASN A 216 -37.33 27.12 -2.36
CA ASN A 216 -38.62 26.45 -2.19
C ASN A 216 -39.42 26.99 -1.00
N VAL A 217 -38.77 27.28 0.13
CA VAL A 217 -39.46 27.85 1.30
C VAL A 217 -40.10 29.20 0.93
N LYS A 218 -39.36 30.11 0.28
CA LYS A 218 -39.91 31.40 -0.17
C LYS A 218 -41.10 31.22 -1.11
N ARG A 219 -40.99 30.32 -2.10
CA ARG A 219 -42.10 30.04 -3.03
C ARG A 219 -43.33 29.49 -2.31
N LEU A 220 -43.13 28.57 -1.36
CA LEU A 220 -44.21 27.99 -0.57
C LEU A 220 -44.87 29.03 0.33
N ASP A 221 -44.10 29.95 0.91
CA ASP A 221 -44.62 31.05 1.73
C ASP A 221 -45.49 32.00 0.88
N ASP A 222 -45.02 32.37 -0.32
CA ASP A 222 -45.77 33.22 -1.26
C ASP A 222 -47.08 32.56 -1.72
N GLU A 223 -47.03 31.26 -2.05
CA GLU A 223 -48.22 30.47 -2.40
C GLU A 223 -49.20 30.34 -1.23
N THR A 224 -48.67 30.17 -0.01
CA THR A 224 -49.48 30.06 1.20
C THR A 224 -50.16 31.38 1.53
N ALA A 225 -49.43 32.51 1.44
CA ALA A 225 -49.98 33.84 1.61
C ALA A 225 -51.11 34.12 0.60
N THR A 226 -50.90 33.73 -0.66
CA THR A 226 -51.90 33.88 -1.72
C THR A 226 -53.16 33.04 -1.44
N LYS A 227 -52.99 31.77 -1.01
CA LYS A 227 -54.10 30.89 -0.64
C LYS A 227 -54.87 31.40 0.59
N ILE A 228 -54.18 31.93 1.58
CA ILE A 228 -54.82 32.54 2.76
C ILE A 228 -55.67 33.74 2.35
N ASP A 229 -55.17 34.60 1.47
CA ASP A 229 -55.93 35.75 0.96
C ASP A 229 -57.17 35.31 0.17
N GLN A 230 -57.03 34.29 -0.68
CA GLN A 230 -58.16 33.69 -1.41
C GLN A 230 -59.22 33.11 -0.46
N LEU A 231 -58.80 32.35 0.56
CA LEU A 231 -59.71 31.80 1.56
C LEU A 231 -60.41 32.90 2.36
N LYS A 232 -59.69 33.96 2.76
CA LYS A 232 -60.29 35.12 3.43
C LYS A 232 -61.33 35.82 2.55
N LYS A 233 -61.05 35.99 1.25
CA LYS A 233 -62.00 36.57 0.29
C LYS A 233 -63.23 35.68 0.10
N GLN A 234 -63.05 34.36 -0.03
CA GLN A 234 -64.17 33.42 -0.14
C GLN A 234 -65.01 33.38 1.14
N ALA A 235 -64.37 33.32 2.30
CA ALA A 235 -65.04 33.39 3.59
C ALA A 235 -65.84 34.70 3.73
N GLY A 236 -65.27 35.85 3.36
CA GLY A 236 -65.96 37.13 3.38
C GLY A 236 -67.20 37.18 2.48
N LYS A 237 -67.17 36.49 1.33
CA LYS A 237 -68.33 36.38 0.42
C LYS A 237 -69.44 35.48 0.97
N VAL A 238 -69.09 34.36 1.61
CA VAL A 238 -70.05 33.33 2.06
C VAL A 238 -70.58 33.60 3.48
N SER A 239 -69.81 34.29 4.32
CA SER A 239 -70.18 34.59 5.72
C SER A 239 -71.55 35.24 5.89
N PRO A 240 -71.97 36.24 5.09
CA PRO A 240 -73.28 36.89 5.26
C PRO A 240 -74.45 35.92 5.05
N GLU A 241 -74.31 35.01 4.09
CA GLU A 241 -75.33 34.00 3.78
C GLU A 241 -75.45 32.96 4.88
N VAL A 242 -74.31 32.49 5.41
CA VAL A 242 -74.27 31.53 6.53
C VAL A 242 -74.80 32.16 7.81
N ILE A 243 -74.42 33.40 8.12
CA ILE A 243 -74.95 34.14 9.28
C ILE A 243 -76.46 34.29 9.17
N LYS A 244 -76.97 34.65 8.00
CA LYS A 244 -78.42 34.76 7.75
C LYS A 244 -79.13 33.41 7.97
N LEU A 245 -78.57 32.32 7.46
CA LEU A 245 -79.12 30.97 7.64
C LEU A 245 -79.16 30.58 9.13
N LEU A 246 -78.06 30.78 9.86
CA LEU A 246 -77.96 30.47 11.29
C LEU A 246 -78.92 31.33 12.12
N MET A 247 -78.99 32.63 11.87
CA MET A 247 -79.93 33.53 12.54
C MET A 247 -81.38 33.12 12.31
N THR A 248 -81.73 32.75 11.07
CA THR A 248 -83.08 32.27 10.73
C THR A 248 -83.41 30.99 11.50
N GLN A 249 -82.47 30.03 11.57
CA GLN A 249 -82.71 28.76 12.27
C GLN A 249 -82.83 28.92 13.80
N VAL A 250 -82.11 29.88 14.40
CA VAL A 250 -82.15 30.14 15.84
C VAL A 250 -83.38 30.95 16.26
N THR A 251 -83.89 31.83 15.39
CA THR A 251 -85.05 32.68 15.70
C THR A 251 -86.39 32.01 15.39
N VAL A 252 -86.42 30.97 14.57
CA VAL A 252 -87.62 30.15 14.34
C VAL A 252 -87.75 29.10 15.44
N VAL A 253 -88.55 29.42 16.46
CA VAL A 253 -89.01 28.42 17.44
C VAL A 253 -90.08 27.56 16.75
N LYS A 254 -89.77 26.29 16.48
CA LYS A 254 -90.79 25.30 16.10
C LYS A 254 -91.66 25.01 17.31
N VAL A 255 -92.88 25.55 17.31
CA VAL A 255 -93.98 25.13 18.18
C VAL A 255 -94.62 23.87 17.62
#